data_AF-Q2SB25-F1
#
_entry.id   AF-Q2SB25-F1
#
_cell.length_a   1.000
_cell.length_b   1.000
_cell.length_c   1.000
_cell.angle_alpha   90.00
_cell.angle_beta   90.00
_cell.angle_gamma   90.00
#
_symmetry.space_group_name_H-M   'P 1'
#
loop_
_entity.id
_entity.type
_entity.pdbx_description
1 polymer ?
#
loop_
_entity_poly.entity_id
_entity_poly.type
_entity_poly.pdbx_seq_one_letter_code
_entity_poly.pdbx_strand_id
1 'polypeptide(L)'
;MNRAIAFTLTAFLTSVTFAAPPSIGFSKAATYEVVNQEEISEGDYDYIFSCVASKAIGKEERAHTMVKAIMDIQNVSPDIKIALHLAPDRALCQEGRLIGVSYYSPDGSGWKGVGRGAWTWNILTTGKKVTEQEISDTVLYEKSKPEFKKKFGDLYYSEKLDEYVKSQLGHEPKYVTSGLWVDTYHVE
;
A
#
# COMPACT_ATOMS: atom_id res chain seq x y z
N MET A 1 -49.48 -43.77 -12.36
CA MET A 1 -49.52 -42.93 -11.14
C MET A 1 -48.09 -42.66 -10.71
N ASN A 2 -47.50 -41.54 -11.15
CA ASN A 2 -46.14 -41.12 -10.78
C ASN A 2 -46.25 -39.92 -9.84
N ARG A 3 -45.74 -40.04 -8.61
CA ARG A 3 -45.56 -38.92 -7.68
C ARG A 3 -44.17 -38.35 -7.89
N ALA A 4 -44.09 -37.11 -8.38
CA ALA A 4 -42.86 -36.33 -8.34
C ALA A 4 -42.67 -35.78 -6.93
N ILE A 5 -41.52 -36.06 -6.32
CA ILE A 5 -41.08 -35.44 -5.06
C ILE A 5 -40.28 -34.21 -5.45
N ALA A 6 -40.81 -33.02 -5.17
CA ALA A 6 -40.08 -31.77 -5.30
C ALA A 6 -39.26 -31.56 -4.01
N PHE A 7 -37.93 -31.66 -4.10
CA PHE A 7 -37.03 -31.16 -3.07
C PHE A 7 -36.85 -29.67 -3.29
N THR A 8 -37.42 -28.87 -2.39
CA THR A 8 -37.20 -27.43 -2.35
C THR A 8 -35.81 -27.21 -1.75
N LEU A 9 -34.86 -26.76 -2.58
CA LEU A 9 -33.53 -26.37 -2.13
C LEU A 9 -33.64 -25.01 -1.46
N THR A 10 -33.72 -24.97 -0.13
CA THR A 10 -33.66 -23.72 0.63
C THR A 10 -32.22 -23.22 0.58
N ALA A 11 -31.93 -22.30 -0.34
CA ALA A 11 -30.68 -21.56 -0.31
C ALA A 11 -30.68 -20.67 0.93
N PHE A 12 -29.88 -21.04 1.94
CA PHE A 12 -29.51 -20.13 3.00
C PHE A 12 -28.62 -19.05 2.38
N LEU A 13 -29.20 -17.89 2.05
CA LEU A 13 -28.43 -16.66 1.92
C LEU A 13 -27.89 -16.32 3.30
N THR A 14 -26.73 -16.85 3.65
CA THR A 14 -25.88 -16.21 4.65
C THR A 14 -25.47 -14.88 4.05
N SER A 15 -26.17 -13.82 4.42
CA SER A 15 -25.69 -12.46 4.20
C SER A 15 -24.35 -12.34 4.92
N VAL A 16 -23.27 -12.44 4.15
CA VAL A 16 -21.94 -12.06 4.62
C VAL A 16 -22.04 -10.56 4.89
N THR A 17 -22.09 -10.19 6.16
CA THR A 17 -21.90 -8.80 6.58
C THR A 17 -20.44 -8.48 6.31
N PHE A 18 -20.18 -7.90 5.15
CA PHE A 18 -18.92 -7.21 4.91
C PHE A 18 -18.79 -6.14 5.97
N ALA A 19 -17.66 -6.12 6.69
CA ALA A 19 -17.33 -4.99 7.52
C ALA A 19 -17.38 -3.75 6.63
N ALA A 20 -18.27 -2.81 6.96
CA ALA A 20 -18.39 -1.57 6.22
C ALA A 20 -17.01 -0.92 6.16
N PRO A 21 -16.64 -0.29 5.02
CA PRO A 21 -15.44 0.54 5.03
C PRO A 21 -15.55 1.53 6.20
N PRO A 22 -14.43 1.88 6.86
CA PRO A 22 -14.46 2.92 7.90
C PRO A 22 -15.30 4.10 7.42
N SER A 23 -16.03 4.77 8.32
CA SER A 23 -16.85 5.97 8.02
C SER A 23 -16.05 7.18 7.51
N ILE A 24 -14.80 6.95 7.13
CA ILE A 24 -13.93 7.75 6.29
C ILE A 24 -14.68 8.05 4.97
N GLY A 25 -15.22 9.25 4.86
CA GLY A 25 -15.78 9.74 3.60
C GLY A 25 -14.73 9.71 2.49
N PHE A 26 -14.98 8.98 1.40
CA PHE A 26 -14.10 8.92 0.23
C PHE A 26 -13.91 10.26 -0.49
N SER A 27 -14.67 11.28 -0.12
CA SER A 27 -14.59 12.63 -0.71
C SER A 27 -13.22 13.29 -0.58
N LYS A 28 -12.36 12.79 0.32
CA LYS A 28 -10.97 13.26 0.46
C LYS A 28 -9.92 12.31 -0.13
N ALA A 29 -10.30 11.28 -0.88
CA ALA A 29 -9.30 10.43 -1.53
C ALA A 29 -8.65 11.19 -2.70
N ALA A 30 -7.32 11.20 -2.76
CA ALA A 30 -6.59 11.73 -3.90
C ALA A 30 -6.68 10.75 -5.08
N THR A 31 -6.42 11.25 -6.29
CA THR A 31 -6.21 10.39 -7.44
C THR A 31 -4.96 9.54 -7.24
N TYR A 32 -4.99 8.31 -7.74
CA TYR A 32 -3.85 7.41 -7.68
C TYR A 32 -3.71 6.62 -8.99
N GLU A 33 -2.51 6.07 -9.20
CA GLU A 33 -2.18 5.17 -10.29
C GLU A 33 -1.74 3.82 -9.70
N VAL A 34 -2.23 2.70 -10.24
CA VAL A 34 -1.72 1.37 -9.91
C VAL A 34 -0.41 1.16 -10.66
N VAL A 35 0.70 1.05 -9.92
CA VAL A 35 2.05 0.90 -10.48
C VAL A 35 2.42 -0.58 -10.61
N ASN A 36 2.08 -1.37 -9.59
CA ASN A 36 2.27 -2.81 -9.59
C ASN A 36 1.08 -3.49 -8.90
N GLN A 37 0.74 -4.69 -9.37
CA GLN A 37 -0.21 -5.58 -8.73
C GLN A 37 0.17 -7.03 -9.02
N GLU A 38 0.33 -7.82 -7.98
CA GLU A 38 0.75 -9.21 -8.04
C GLU A 38 -0.12 -10.06 -7.10
N GLU A 39 -0.55 -11.22 -7.55
CA GLU A 39 -1.13 -12.24 -6.69
C GLU A 39 0.00 -13.09 -6.11
N ILE A 40 0.03 -13.22 -4.79
CA ILE A 40 1.07 -13.91 -4.04
C ILE A 40 0.41 -15.01 -3.21
N SER A 41 0.93 -16.22 -3.35
CA SER A 41 0.62 -17.36 -2.49
C SER A 41 1.79 -17.61 -1.55
N GLU A 42 1.62 -17.35 -0.26
CA GLU A 42 2.68 -17.52 0.75
C GLU A 42 2.18 -18.30 1.96
N GLY A 43 2.67 -19.55 2.10
CA GLY A 43 2.21 -20.45 3.15
C GLY A 43 0.74 -20.82 2.96
N ASP A 44 -0.09 -20.45 3.94
CA ASP A 44 -1.52 -20.83 4.00
C ASP A 44 -2.46 -19.73 3.49
N TYR A 45 -1.94 -18.64 2.90
CA TYR A 45 -2.78 -17.51 2.47
C TYR A 45 -2.40 -17.01 1.08
N ASP A 46 -3.44 -16.70 0.30
CA ASP A 46 -3.33 -15.94 -0.94
C ASP A 46 -3.64 -14.47 -0.65
N TYR A 47 -2.86 -13.57 -1.25
CA TYR A 47 -3.09 -12.14 -1.15
C TYR A 47 -2.70 -11.41 -2.43
N ILE A 48 -3.33 -10.26 -2.66
CA ILE A 48 -2.87 -9.31 -3.66
C ILE A 48 -1.90 -8.35 -3.00
N PHE A 49 -0.66 -8.32 -3.49
CA PHE A 49 0.23 -7.20 -3.27
C PHE A 49 -0.04 -6.15 -4.34
N SER A 50 -0.27 -4.90 -3.93
CA SER A 50 -0.38 -3.79 -4.86
C SER A 50 0.42 -2.61 -4.35
N CYS A 51 0.99 -1.86 -5.29
CA CYS A 51 1.60 -0.59 -4.98
C CYS A 51 1.05 0.49 -5.91
N VAL A 52 0.60 1.57 -5.30
CA VAL A 52 -0.03 2.71 -5.96
C VAL A 52 0.80 3.97 -5.74
N ALA A 53 0.81 4.85 -6.74
CA ALA A 53 1.40 6.17 -6.66
C ALA A 53 0.31 7.23 -6.50
N SER A 54 0.49 8.17 -5.58
CA SER A 54 -0.44 9.29 -5.41
C SER A 54 0.27 10.53 -4.86
N LYS A 55 -0.23 11.71 -5.23
CA LYS A 55 0.20 13.01 -4.71
C LYS A 55 -0.50 13.40 -3.40
N ALA A 56 -1.11 12.44 -2.69
CA ALA A 56 -1.75 12.66 -1.39
C ALA A 56 -0.80 13.31 -0.36
N ILE A 57 -1.14 14.50 0.10
CA ILE A 57 -0.29 15.36 0.93
C ILE A 57 -0.54 15.09 2.42
N GLY A 58 -1.80 14.92 2.81
CA GLY A 58 -2.22 14.79 4.20
C GLY A 58 -2.30 13.35 4.67
N LYS A 59 -2.14 13.14 5.99
CA LYS A 59 -2.28 11.83 6.64
C LYS A 59 -3.65 11.19 6.34
N GLU A 60 -4.74 11.93 6.56
CA GLU A 60 -6.11 11.47 6.27
C GLU A 60 -6.32 11.18 4.79
N GLU A 61 -5.91 12.10 3.91
CA GLU A 61 -6.04 11.95 2.46
C GLU A 61 -5.32 10.69 1.95
N ARG A 62 -4.13 10.38 2.48
CA ARG A 62 -3.40 9.13 2.19
C ARG A 62 -4.18 7.90 2.63
N ALA A 63 -4.72 7.92 3.85
CA ALA A 63 -5.54 6.81 4.35
C ALA A 63 -6.78 6.61 3.46
N HIS A 64 -7.50 7.68 3.12
CA HIS A 64 -8.68 7.62 2.25
C HIS A 64 -8.32 7.11 0.84
N THR A 65 -7.18 7.54 0.30
CA THR A 65 -6.65 7.08 -0.99
C THR A 65 -6.37 5.57 -0.96
N MET A 66 -5.77 5.06 0.12
CA MET A 66 -5.50 3.63 0.27
C MET A 66 -6.77 2.80 0.46
N VAL A 67 -7.74 3.26 1.26
CA VAL A 67 -9.04 2.57 1.39
C VAL A 67 -9.73 2.52 0.03
N LYS A 68 -9.75 3.63 -0.71
CA LYS A 68 -10.33 3.67 -2.05
C LYS A 68 -9.63 2.68 -2.99
N ALA A 69 -8.30 2.66 -3.01
CA ALA A 69 -7.54 1.74 -3.85
C ALA A 69 -7.81 0.27 -3.51
N ILE A 70 -7.87 -0.08 -2.22
CA ILE A 70 -8.22 -1.43 -1.77
C ILE A 70 -9.65 -1.80 -2.20
N MET A 71 -10.61 -0.90 -2.04
CA MET A 71 -11.99 -1.17 -2.48
C MET A 71 -12.11 -1.37 -3.99
N ASP A 72 -11.37 -0.57 -4.77
CA ASP A 72 -11.36 -0.72 -6.23
C ASP A 72 -10.75 -2.08 -6.64
N ILE A 73 -9.76 -2.61 -5.88
CA ILE A 73 -9.22 -3.97 -6.05
C ILE A 73 -10.23 -5.04 -5.59
N GLN A 74 -10.90 -4.85 -4.45
CA GLN A 74 -11.91 -5.77 -3.90
C GLN A 74 -13.11 -5.98 -4.82
N ASN A 75 -13.49 -4.95 -5.59
CA ASN A 75 -14.56 -5.08 -6.58
C ASN A 75 -14.22 -6.13 -7.67
N VAL A 76 -12.94 -6.44 -7.87
CA VAL A 76 -12.47 -7.49 -8.79
C VAL A 76 -12.27 -8.81 -8.05
N SER A 77 -11.73 -8.76 -6.83
CA SER A 77 -11.39 -9.94 -6.01
C SER A 77 -11.94 -9.80 -4.57
N PRO A 78 -13.22 -10.15 -4.32
CA PRO A 78 -13.93 -9.78 -3.08
C PRO A 78 -13.53 -10.56 -1.81
N ASP A 79 -12.81 -11.67 -1.96
CA ASP A 79 -12.48 -12.55 -0.82
C ASP A 79 -10.97 -12.64 -0.55
N ILE A 80 -10.13 -11.94 -1.33
CA ILE A 80 -8.67 -12.02 -1.20
C ILE A 80 -8.15 -10.97 -0.22
N LYS A 81 -7.14 -11.32 0.58
CA LYS A 81 -6.42 -10.35 1.42
C LYS A 81 -5.63 -9.40 0.52
N ILE A 82 -5.43 -8.16 0.94
CA ILE A 82 -4.69 -7.16 0.16
C ILE A 82 -3.61 -6.50 1.03
N ALA A 83 -2.38 -6.47 0.53
CA ALA A 83 -1.31 -5.61 1.01
C ALA A 83 -1.11 -4.47 0.01
N LEU A 84 -1.35 -3.23 0.42
CA LEU A 84 -1.24 -2.05 -0.42
C LEU A 84 -0.10 -1.15 0.08
N HIS A 85 0.80 -0.80 -0.82
CA HIS A 85 1.82 0.22 -0.62
C HIS A 85 1.42 1.53 -1.32
N LEU A 86 1.56 2.66 -0.63
CA LEU A 86 1.35 3.99 -1.20
C LEU A 86 2.70 4.71 -1.30
N ALA A 87 3.10 5.04 -2.52
CA ALA A 87 4.28 5.84 -2.82
C ALA A 87 3.88 7.26 -3.27
N PRO A 88 4.73 8.27 -3.03
CA PRO A 88 4.45 9.64 -3.50
C PRO A 88 4.72 9.82 -5.01
N ASP A 89 5.37 8.84 -5.63
CA ASP A 89 5.69 8.80 -7.06
C ASP A 89 5.81 7.36 -7.56
N ARG A 90 5.56 7.15 -8.85
CA ARG A 90 5.66 5.84 -9.51
C ARG A 90 7.06 5.23 -9.38
N ALA A 91 8.10 6.02 -9.59
CA ALA A 91 9.48 5.53 -9.51
C ALA A 91 9.88 5.09 -8.10
N LEU A 92 9.18 5.58 -7.08
CA LEU A 92 9.47 5.34 -5.66
C LEU A 92 8.76 4.11 -5.09
N CYS A 93 7.73 3.63 -5.80
CA CYS A 93 6.96 2.46 -5.44
C CYS A 93 7.80 1.16 -5.41
N GLN A 94 8.62 0.93 -6.44
CA GLN A 94 9.48 -0.26 -6.53
C GLN A 94 10.66 -0.23 -5.57
N GLU A 95 11.03 0.96 -5.09
CA GLU A 95 12.19 1.20 -4.23
C GLU A 95 11.83 1.18 -2.73
N GLY A 96 10.56 0.89 -2.40
CA GLY A 96 10.08 0.87 -1.01
C GLY A 96 10.08 2.24 -0.34
N ARG A 97 10.01 3.33 -1.12
CA ARG A 97 9.94 4.71 -0.63
C ARG A 97 8.48 5.10 -0.41
N LEU A 98 7.92 4.57 0.67
CA LEU A 98 6.47 4.61 0.94
C LEU A 98 6.08 5.76 1.87
N ILE A 99 4.90 6.32 1.61
CA ILE A 99 4.19 7.28 2.46
C ILE A 99 2.97 6.67 3.14
N GLY A 100 2.63 5.44 2.80
CA GLY A 100 1.64 4.64 3.50
C GLY A 100 1.73 3.16 3.16
N VAL A 101 1.24 2.34 4.08
CA VAL A 101 1.05 0.90 3.94
C VAL A 101 -0.30 0.57 4.52
N SER A 102 -1.06 -0.27 3.82
CA SER A 102 -2.35 -0.74 4.30
C SER A 102 -2.46 -2.24 4.09
N TYR A 103 -3.07 -2.91 5.05
CA TYR A 103 -3.45 -4.31 4.93
C TYR A 103 -4.95 -4.44 5.11
N TYR A 104 -5.56 -5.29 4.30
CA TYR A 104 -6.98 -5.58 4.32
C TYR A 104 -7.20 -7.09 4.41
N SER A 105 -8.02 -7.51 5.38
CA SER A 105 -8.44 -8.89 5.61
C SER A 105 -9.97 -8.94 5.58
N PRO A 106 -10.60 -9.36 4.46
CA PRO A 106 -12.06 -9.30 4.32
C PRO A 106 -12.81 -10.16 5.35
N ASP A 107 -12.18 -11.25 5.80
CA ASP A 107 -12.69 -12.18 6.81
C ASP A 107 -12.50 -11.68 8.26
N GLY A 108 -11.87 -10.52 8.47
CA GLY A 108 -11.55 -9.98 9.78
C GLY A 108 -10.53 -10.79 10.57
N SER A 109 -9.92 -11.84 10.00
CA SER A 109 -8.96 -12.69 10.73
C SER A 109 -7.60 -12.01 10.96
N GLY A 110 -7.39 -10.86 10.32
CA GLY A 110 -6.12 -10.16 10.30
C GLY A 110 -5.06 -10.92 9.51
N TRP A 111 -3.80 -10.57 9.72
CA TRP A 111 -2.68 -11.19 9.00
C TRP A 111 -1.55 -11.53 9.97
N LYS A 112 -1.13 -12.80 9.98
CA LYS A 112 -0.01 -13.25 10.82
C LYS A 112 1.25 -12.44 10.53
N GLY A 113 1.84 -11.85 11.57
CA GLY A 113 3.03 -11.01 11.45
C GLY A 113 2.73 -9.53 11.19
N VAL A 114 1.46 -9.16 10.98
CA VAL A 114 1.00 -7.78 10.81
C VAL A 114 -0.02 -7.44 11.89
N GLY A 115 0.38 -6.60 12.85
CA GLY A 115 -0.45 -6.25 14.00
C GLY A 115 -0.67 -7.41 14.98
N ARG A 116 -1.58 -7.21 15.93
CA ARG A 116 -1.98 -8.24 16.91
C ARG A 116 -3.49 -8.47 16.82
N GLY A 117 -3.90 -9.73 16.73
CA GLY A 117 -5.31 -10.13 16.79
C GLY A 117 -6.06 -10.00 15.47
N ALA A 118 -7.39 -10.17 15.56
CA ALA A 118 -8.34 -10.04 14.46
C ALA A 118 -8.56 -8.57 14.10
N TRP A 119 -8.55 -8.25 12.81
CA TRP A 119 -8.83 -6.93 12.28
C TRP A 119 -9.19 -7.05 10.79
N THR A 120 -9.99 -6.10 10.29
CA THR A 120 -10.33 -5.99 8.86
C THR A 120 -9.37 -5.04 8.14
N TRP A 121 -9.08 -3.90 8.77
CA TRP A 121 -8.22 -2.85 8.21
C TRP A 121 -7.04 -2.57 9.14
N ASN A 122 -5.84 -2.49 8.56
CA ASN A 122 -4.65 -1.99 9.24
C ASN A 122 -3.98 -0.95 8.34
N ILE A 123 -4.09 0.33 8.70
CA ILE A 123 -3.63 1.44 7.86
C ILE A 123 -2.56 2.24 8.59
N LEU A 124 -1.42 2.39 7.94
CA LEU A 124 -0.26 3.13 8.39
C LEU A 124 0.05 4.22 7.37
N THR A 125 0.09 5.47 7.81
CA THR A 125 0.45 6.61 6.95
C THR A 125 1.45 7.49 7.66
N THR A 126 2.41 8.05 6.92
CA THR A 126 3.26 9.09 7.49
C THR A 126 2.45 10.37 7.73
N GLY A 127 2.68 11.03 8.86
CA GLY A 127 2.19 12.38 9.12
C GLY A 127 3.03 13.46 8.44
N LYS A 128 4.24 13.12 7.96
CA LYS A 128 5.16 14.07 7.33
C LYS A 128 4.60 14.50 5.97
N LYS A 129 4.53 15.81 5.73
CA LYS A 129 4.31 16.35 4.38
C LYS A 129 5.55 16.08 3.55
N VAL A 130 5.37 15.39 2.42
CA VAL A 130 6.44 15.14 1.46
C VAL A 130 6.33 16.19 0.37
N THR A 131 7.41 16.92 0.13
CA THR A 131 7.47 17.99 -0.86
C THR A 131 7.81 17.45 -2.25
N GLU A 132 7.43 18.16 -3.31
CA GLU A 132 7.84 17.84 -4.69
C GLU A 132 9.37 17.79 -4.83
N GLN A 133 10.10 18.67 -4.13
CA GLN A 133 11.57 18.62 -4.10
C GLN A 133 12.07 17.31 -3.48
N GLU A 134 11.54 16.90 -2.34
CA GLU A 134 11.94 15.63 -1.70
C GLU A 134 11.69 14.43 -2.60
N ILE A 135 10.57 14.44 -3.34
CA ILE A 135 10.25 13.40 -4.31
C ILE A 135 11.31 13.40 -5.43
N SER A 136 11.56 14.55 -6.05
CA SER A 136 12.52 14.69 -7.15
C SER A 136 13.93 14.24 -6.74
N ASP A 137 14.42 14.68 -5.58
CA ASP A 137 15.73 14.30 -5.04
C ASP A 137 15.83 12.78 -4.83
N THR A 138 14.78 12.18 -4.27
CA THR A 138 14.73 10.73 -4.02
C THR A 138 14.68 9.93 -5.32
N VAL A 139 13.92 10.39 -6.31
CA VAL A 139 13.87 9.74 -7.64
C VAL A 139 15.24 9.74 -8.29
N LEU A 140 15.97 10.86 -8.23
CA LEU A 140 17.34 10.92 -8.74
C LEU A 140 18.26 9.95 -7.99
N TYR A 141 18.19 9.93 -6.66
CA TYR A 141 18.97 9.01 -5.84
C TYR A 141 18.73 7.55 -6.21
N GLU A 142 17.47 7.10 -6.23
CA GLU A 142 17.15 5.70 -6.53
C GLU A 142 17.46 5.31 -7.98
N LYS A 143 17.27 6.22 -8.93
CA LYS A 143 17.61 5.96 -10.34
C LYS A 143 19.10 5.75 -10.55
N SER A 144 19.94 6.46 -9.81
CA SER A 144 21.41 6.38 -9.90
C SER A 144 22.00 5.25 -9.05
N LYS A 145 21.28 4.77 -8.04
CA LYS A 145 21.73 3.73 -7.11
C LYS A 145 22.24 2.45 -7.76
N PRO A 146 21.61 1.83 -8.78
CA PRO A 146 22.13 0.60 -9.38
C PRO A 146 23.54 0.75 -9.98
N GLU A 147 23.81 1.87 -10.65
CA GLU A 147 25.13 2.15 -11.24
C GLU A 147 26.19 2.31 -10.15
N PHE A 148 25.88 3.08 -9.10
CA PHE A 148 26.80 3.32 -8.01
C PHE A 148 27.06 2.04 -7.20
N LYS A 149 26.04 1.22 -6.95
CA LYS A 149 26.21 -0.11 -6.34
C LYS A 149 27.14 -0.99 -7.17
N LYS A 150 26.97 -1.03 -8.49
CA LYS A 150 27.84 -1.79 -9.39
C LYS A 150 29.29 -1.32 -9.36
N LYS A 151 29.52 -0.01 -9.24
CA LYS A 151 30.85 0.60 -9.29
C LYS A 151 31.60 0.56 -7.95
N PHE A 152 30.89 0.76 -6.84
CA PHE A 152 31.48 0.96 -5.52
C PHE A 152 31.15 -0.15 -4.51
N GLY A 153 30.25 -1.07 -4.85
CA GLY A 153 29.76 -2.11 -3.95
C GLY A 153 28.80 -1.59 -2.88
N ASP A 154 28.12 -2.52 -2.19
CA ASP A 154 27.04 -2.18 -1.24
C ASP A 154 27.50 -1.36 -0.02
N LEU A 155 28.78 -1.42 0.35
CA LEU A 155 29.31 -0.75 1.54
C LEU A 155 29.72 0.71 1.31
N TYR A 156 30.03 1.09 0.07
CA TYR A 156 30.63 2.40 -0.24
C TYR A 156 29.81 3.25 -1.22
N TYR A 157 28.79 2.67 -1.87
CA TYR A 157 28.04 3.39 -2.89
C TYR A 157 27.27 4.59 -2.34
N SER A 158 26.78 4.54 -1.08
CA SER A 158 25.84 5.52 -0.54
C SER A 158 26.45 6.91 -0.41
N GLU A 159 27.69 7.02 0.08
CA GLU A 159 28.42 8.29 0.20
C GLU A 159 28.70 8.89 -1.18
N LYS A 160 29.18 8.07 -2.14
CA LYS A 160 29.47 8.53 -3.51
C LYS A 160 28.22 8.90 -4.29
N LEU A 161 27.13 8.19 -4.04
CA LEU A 161 25.83 8.52 -4.60
C LEU A 161 25.30 9.84 -4.04
N ASP A 162 25.44 10.08 -2.73
CA ASP A 162 25.00 11.34 -2.12
C ASP A 162 25.81 12.54 -2.64
N GLU A 163 27.15 12.42 -2.73
CA GLU A 163 28.02 13.40 -3.38
C GLU A 163 27.58 13.69 -4.83
N TYR A 164 27.28 12.63 -5.59
CA TYR A 164 26.81 12.77 -6.96
C TYR A 164 25.47 13.49 -7.03
N VAL A 165 24.46 13.05 -6.26
CA VAL A 165 23.13 13.66 -6.25
C VAL A 165 23.22 15.14 -5.88
N LYS A 166 23.97 15.47 -4.83
CA LYS A 166 24.25 16.86 -4.43
C LYS A 166 24.87 17.69 -5.57
N SER A 167 25.83 17.11 -6.30
CA SER A 167 26.46 17.80 -7.45
C SER A 167 25.48 18.07 -8.59
N GLN A 168 24.52 17.17 -8.83
CA GLN A 168 23.51 17.33 -9.88
C GLN A 168 22.44 18.35 -9.48
N LEU A 169 22.08 18.40 -8.21
CA LEU A 169 21.02 19.26 -7.69
C LEU A 169 21.49 20.69 -7.40
N GLY A 170 22.78 20.89 -7.06
CA GLY A 170 23.30 22.18 -6.64
C GLY A 170 22.83 22.62 -5.25
N HIS A 171 22.22 21.72 -4.47
CA HIS A 171 21.79 21.93 -3.09
C HIS A 171 21.92 20.63 -2.28
N GLU A 172 21.75 20.73 -0.95
CA GLU A 172 21.67 19.54 -0.11
C GLU A 172 20.43 18.71 -0.46
N PRO A 173 20.57 17.41 -0.79
CA PRO A 173 19.43 16.56 -1.12
C PRO A 173 18.52 16.36 0.09
N LYS A 174 17.20 16.26 -0.16
CA LYS A 174 16.22 15.87 0.86
C LYS A 174 15.51 14.61 0.42
N TYR A 175 15.65 13.53 1.18
CA TYR A 175 15.07 12.26 0.79
C TYR A 175 13.72 11.98 1.46
N VAL A 176 12.84 11.29 0.72
CA VAL A 176 11.70 10.58 1.28
C VAL A 176 12.26 9.43 2.09
N THR A 177 12.29 9.58 3.41
CA THR A 177 12.63 8.48 4.31
C THR A 177 11.41 7.59 4.47
N SER A 178 11.61 6.27 4.37
CA SER A 178 10.58 5.25 4.60
C SER A 178 10.18 5.09 6.08
N GLY A 179 10.34 6.16 6.87
CA GLY A 179 9.92 6.21 8.27
C GLY A 179 8.41 6.24 8.36
N LEU A 180 7.78 5.08 8.30
CA LEU A 180 6.42 4.85 8.77
C LEU A 180 6.45 4.96 10.30
N TRP A 181 6.45 6.19 10.80
CA TRP A 181 6.30 6.44 12.24
C TRP A 181 4.89 6.01 12.63
N VAL A 182 4.85 5.10 13.61
CA VAL A 182 3.74 4.20 13.93
C VAL A 182 2.56 4.97 14.53
N ASP A 183 1.68 5.48 13.68
CA ASP A 183 0.29 5.73 14.05
C ASP A 183 -0.58 4.66 13.38
N THR A 184 -0.69 3.50 14.02
CA THR A 184 -1.56 2.42 13.56
C THR A 184 -3.02 2.77 13.83
N TYR A 185 -3.83 2.87 12.78
CA TYR A 185 -5.29 2.86 12.94
C TYR A 185 -5.75 1.41 12.93
N HIS A 186 -6.35 0.98 14.05
CA HIS A 186 -7.21 -0.20 14.08
C HIS A 186 -8.62 0.34 13.93
N VAL A 187 -9.27 0.01 12.82
CA VAL A 187 -10.71 0.23 12.67
C VAL A 187 -11.36 -1.12 12.88
N GLU A 188 -12.06 -1.26 14.01
CA GLU A 188 -12.97 -2.38 14.28
C GLU A 188 -14.22 -2.29 13.39
#